data_AF-M9M1P8-F1
#
_entry.id   AF-M9M1P8-F1
#
_cell.length_a   1.000
_cell.length_b   1.000
_cell.length_c   1.000
_cell.angle_alpha   90.00
_cell.angle_beta   90.00
_cell.angle_gamma   90.00
#
_symmetry.space_group_name_H-M   'P 1'
#
loop_
_entity.id
_entity.type
_entity.pdbx_description
1 polymer ?
#
loop_
_entity_poly.entity_id
_entity_poly.type
_entity_poly.pdbx_seq_one_letter_code
_entity_poly.pdbx_strand_id
1 'polypeptide(L)'
;MNTKRKMFYGILIALVLIILIPILKIKWTMYSLEKNLHDYLIHTQKYKEEEILSIKCVLSDLPKYPVYVRFKDKPNYHHVYFFRGNSWTQL
;
A
#
# COMPACT_ATOMS: atom_id res chain seq x y z
N MET A 1 -41.98 4.71 11.06
CA MET A 1 -40.98 5.04 10.01
C MET A 1 -41.36 4.32 8.71
N ASN A 2 -41.73 5.07 7.67
CA ASN A 2 -42.35 4.58 6.43
C ASN A 2 -41.45 3.56 5.69
N THR A 3 -41.98 2.43 5.20
CA THR A 3 -41.21 1.36 4.52
C THR A 3 -40.38 1.89 3.34
N LYS A 4 -40.90 2.89 2.62
CA LYS A 4 -40.20 3.61 1.55
C LYS A 4 -38.92 4.31 2.03
N ARG A 5 -38.91 4.86 3.25
CA ARG A 5 -37.74 5.52 3.85
C ARG A 5 -36.66 4.50 4.24
N LYS A 6 -37.06 3.32 4.78
CA LYS A 6 -36.11 2.23 5.09
C LYS A 6 -35.40 1.71 3.84
N MET A 7 -36.15 1.53 2.74
CA MET A 7 -35.61 1.12 1.45
C MET A 7 -34.62 2.15 0.88
N PHE A 8 -34.95 3.44 0.97
CA PHE A 8 -34.07 4.52 0.53
C PHE A 8 -32.72 4.53 1.27
N TYR A 9 -32.74 4.42 2.62
CA TYR A 9 -31.49 4.34 3.40
C TYR A 9 -30.68 3.08 3.07
N GLY A 10 -31.34 1.94 2.84
CA GLY A 10 -30.65 0.72 2.42
C GLY A 10 -29.90 0.88 1.10
N ILE A 11 -30.53 1.51 0.10
CA ILE A 11 -29.89 1.81 -1.19
C ILE A 11 -28.71 2.78 -1.00
N LEU A 12 -28.89 3.82 -0.19
CA LEU A 12 -27.83 4.80 0.09
C LEU A 12 -26.60 4.13 0.71
N ILE A 13 -26.81 3.26 1.71
CA ILE A 13 -25.73 2.50 2.36
C ILE A 13 -25.02 1.58 1.35
N ALA A 14 -25.77 0.88 0.50
CA ALA A 14 -25.20 0.02 -0.54
C ALA A 14 -24.30 0.81 -1.51
N LEU A 15 -24.73 2.00 -1.95
CA LEU A 15 -23.93 2.87 -2.82
C LEU A 15 -22.62 3.33 -2.14
N VAL A 16 -22.68 3.68 -0.85
CA VAL A 16 -21.48 4.05 -0.08
C VAL A 16 -20.50 2.87 0.01
N LEU A 17 -21.00 1.66 0.28
CA LEU A 17 -20.16 0.46 0.38
C LEU A 17 -19.47 0.12 -0.94
N ILE A 18 -20.16 0.27 -2.08
CA ILE A 18 -19.59 0.03 -3.42
C ILE A 18 -18.35 0.91 -3.67
N ILE A 19 -18.37 2.15 -3.18
CA ILE A 19 -17.24 3.08 -3.31
C ILE A 19 -16.15 2.80 -2.26
N LEU A 20 -16.54 2.43 -1.04
CA LEU A 20 -15.60 2.26 0.07
C LEU A 20 -14.74 1.00 -0.05
N ILE A 21 -15.32 -0.12 -0.49
CA ILE A 21 -14.63 -1.41 -0.64
C ILE A 21 -13.35 -1.31 -1.49
N PRO A 22 -13.35 -0.75 -2.72
CA PRO A 22 -12.14 -0.67 -3.53
C PRO A 22 -11.07 0.22 -2.90
N ILE A 23 -11.45 1.31 -2.22
CA ILE A 23 -10.52 2.19 -1.52
C ILE A 23 -9.81 1.43 -0.39
N LEU A 24 -10.56 0.66 0.41
CA LEU A 24 -9.98 -0.17 1.46
C LEU A 24 -9.04 -1.23 0.89
N LYS A 25 -9.43 -1.88 -0.21
CA LYS A 25 -8.59 -2.89 -0.88
C LYS A 25 -7.27 -2.31 -1.34
N ILE A 26 -7.27 -1.13 -1.97
CA ILE A 26 -6.04 -0.45 -2.42
C ILE A 26 -5.14 -0.13 -1.22
N LYS A 27 -5.70 0.47 -0.16
CA LYS A 27 -4.92 0.79 1.06
C LYS A 27 -4.31 -0.45 1.70
N TRP A 28 -5.06 -1.55 1.75
CA TRP A 28 -4.58 -2.81 2.30
C TRP A 28 -3.46 -3.42 1.45
N THR A 29 -3.59 -3.39 0.12
CA THR A 29 -2.51 -3.81 -0.79
C THR A 29 -1.24 -2.97 -0.59
N MET A 30 -1.36 -1.65 -0.48
CA MET A 30 -0.23 -0.76 -0.25
C MET A 30 0.48 -1.09 1.08
N TYR A 31 -0.27 -1.21 2.17
CA TYR A 31 0.27 -1.59 3.48
C TYR A 31 0.95 -2.96 3.46
N SER A 32 0.33 -3.95 2.82
CA SER A 32 0.91 -5.29 2.69
C SER A 32 2.23 -5.27 1.92
N LEU A 33 2.34 -4.44 0.88
CA LEU A 33 3.58 -4.31 0.09
C LEU A 33 4.68 -3.59 0.88
N GLU A 34 4.33 -2.53 1.62
CA GLU A 34 5.28 -1.85 2.52
C GLU A 34 5.84 -2.81 3.55
N LYS A 35 4.97 -3.57 4.23
CA LYS A 35 5.37 -4.58 5.21
C LYS A 35 6.19 -5.70 4.60
N ASN A 36 5.79 -6.22 3.43
CA ASN A 36 6.55 -7.28 2.78
C ASN A 36 7.93 -6.81 2.31
N LEU A 37 8.06 -5.57 1.83
CA LEU A 37 9.36 -5.01 1.47
C LEU A 37 10.22 -4.81 2.71
N HIS A 38 9.63 -4.33 3.81
CA HIS A 38 10.31 -4.19 5.09
C HIS A 38 10.95 -5.51 5.53
N ASP A 39 10.15 -6.58 5.57
CA ASP A 39 10.59 -7.92 5.95
C ASP A 39 11.70 -8.43 5.01
N TYR A 40 11.59 -8.16 3.71
CA TYR A 40 12.63 -8.49 2.73
C TYR A 40 13.95 -7.75 2.99
N LEU A 41 13.88 -6.44 3.25
CA LEU A 41 15.07 -5.62 3.51
C LEU A 41 15.82 -6.11 4.76
N ILE A 42 15.09 -6.48 5.81
CA ILE A 42 15.70 -6.91 7.07
C ILE A 42 16.18 -8.36 6.99
N HIS A 43 15.32 -9.27 6.57
CA HIS A 43 15.61 -10.69 6.66
C HIS A 43 16.48 -11.19 5.50
N THR A 44 16.27 -10.65 4.29
CA THR A 44 17.00 -11.05 3.09
C THR A 44 18.21 -10.15 2.83
N GLN A 45 18.02 -8.83 2.79
CA GLN A 45 19.10 -7.88 2.48
C GLN A 45 19.95 -7.49 3.70
N LYS A 46 19.57 -7.95 4.91
CA LYS A 46 20.31 -7.74 6.16
C LYS A 46 20.47 -6.27 6.57
N TYR A 47 19.57 -5.39 6.13
CA TYR A 47 19.46 -4.05 6.70
C TYR A 47 18.97 -4.12 8.14
N LYS A 48 19.38 -3.14 8.96
CA LYS A 48 18.83 -2.95 10.29
C LYS A 48 17.62 -2.03 10.23
N GLU A 49 16.68 -2.23 11.15
CA GLU A 49 15.50 -1.37 11.32
C GLU A 49 15.88 0.12 11.38
N GLU A 50 16.94 0.40 12.15
CA GLU A 50 17.44 1.75 12.39
C GLU A 50 18.03 2.42 11.15
N GLU A 51 18.37 1.69 10.09
CA GLU A 51 18.89 2.23 8.85
C GLU A 51 17.77 2.67 7.90
N ILE A 52 16.55 2.18 8.10
CA ILE A 52 15.39 2.49 7.27
C ILE A 52 14.67 3.71 7.85
N LEU A 53 14.60 4.80 7.09
CA LEU A 53 13.86 6.01 7.48
C LEU A 53 12.37 5.90 7.19
N SER A 54 12.04 5.38 6.01
CA SER A 54 10.64 5.26 5.59
C SER A 54 10.50 4.28 4.44
N ILE A 55 9.41 3.52 4.47
CA ILE A 55 8.94 2.71 3.34
C ILE A 55 7.54 3.21 2.99
N LYS A 56 7.31 3.59 1.73
CA LYS A 56 6.02 4.12 1.29
C LYS A 56 5.66 3.60 -0.09
N CYS A 57 4.52 2.91 -0.17
CA CYS A 57 3.92 2.51 -1.42
C CYS A 57 3.09 3.67 -1.99
N VAL A 58 3.09 3.81 -3.30
CA VAL A 58 2.29 4.80 -4.02
C VAL A 58 1.49 4.09 -5.10
N LEU A 59 0.25 4.51 -5.31
CA LEU A 59 -0.53 4.08 -6.47
C LEU A 59 -0.08 4.91 -7.69
N SER A 60 0.46 4.25 -8.71
CA SER A 60 0.84 4.87 -9.99
C SER A 60 0.40 4.02 -11.18
N ASP A 61 0.66 4.48 -12.40
CA ASP A 61 0.26 3.76 -13.61
C ASP A 61 1.20 2.59 -13.92
N LEU A 62 2.52 2.80 -13.97
CA LEU A 62 3.53 1.74 -14.18
C LEU A 62 4.85 2.00 -13.42
N PRO A 63 5.33 1.04 -12.61
CA PRO A 63 4.56 -0.08 -12.06
C PRO A 63 3.34 0.42 -11.26
N LYS A 64 2.34 -0.43 -11.00
CA LYS A 64 1.10 0.01 -10.34
C LYS A 64 1.29 0.41 -8.87
N TYR A 65 2.22 -0.26 -8.19
CA TYR A 65 2.50 -0.11 -6.77
C TYR A 65 4.02 -0.05 -6.51
N PRO A 66 4.73 0.99 -6.99
CA PRO A 66 6.11 1.23 -6.59
C PRO A 66 6.17 1.49 -5.08
N VAL A 67 7.18 0.91 -4.45
CA VAL A 67 7.47 1.12 -3.04
C VAL A 67 8.79 1.88 -2.93
N TYR A 68 8.69 3.07 -2.38
CA TYR A 68 9.83 3.98 -2.19
C TYR A 68 10.40 3.77 -0.81
N VAL A 69 11.71 3.56 -0.75
CA VAL A 69 12.47 3.39 0.50
C VAL A 69 13.44 4.56 0.63
N ARG A 70 13.52 5.13 1.83
CA ARG A 70 14.59 6.04 2.23
C ARG A 70 15.40 5.39 3.32
N PHE A 71 16.71 5.46 3.19
CA PHE A 71 17.66 5.02 4.20
C PHE A 71 18.31 6.23 4.88
N LYS A 72 18.80 6.05 6.11
CA LYS A 72 19.41 7.12 6.92
C LYS A 72 20.72 7.65 6.36
N ASP A 73 21.50 6.80 5.69
CA ASP A 73 22.76 7.18 5.06
C ASP A 73 22.54 8.12 3.87
N LYS A 74 21.41 7.96 3.16
CA LYS A 74 21.06 8.73 1.96
C LYS A 74 19.60 9.21 2.01
N PRO A 75 19.27 10.16 2.91
CA PRO A 75 17.89 10.60 3.12
C PRO A 75 17.28 11.31 1.91
N ASN A 76 18.12 11.86 1.02
CA ASN A 76 17.70 12.58 -0.19
C ASN A 76 17.43 11.65 -1.39
N TYR A 77 17.76 10.36 -1.30
CA TYR A 77 17.57 9.40 -2.38
C TYR A 77 16.42 8.45 -2.06
N HIS A 78 15.52 8.31 -3.02
CA HIS A 78 14.46 7.33 -2.95
C HIS A 78 14.84 6.09 -3.75
N HIS A 79 15.02 4.97 -3.06
CA HIS A 79 15.18 3.69 -3.71
C HIS A 79 13.80 3.16 -4.10
N VAL A 80 13.61 2.88 -5.39
CA VAL A 80 12.33 2.42 -5.91
C VAL A 80 12.36 0.91 -6.06
N TYR A 81 11.47 0.24 -5.34
CA TYR A 81 11.27 -1.20 -5.42
C TYR A 81 9.92 -1.51 -6.04
N PHE A 82 9.87 -2.59 -6.80
CA PHE A 82 8.62 -3.12 -7.33
C PHE A 82 8.58 -4.64 -7.18
N PHE A 83 7.39 -5.14 -6.86
CA PHE A 83 7.18 -6.56 -6.60
C PHE A 83 6.84 -7.29 -7.90
N ARG A 84 7.68 -8.25 -8.30
CA ARG A 84 7.47 -9.13 -9.46
C ARG A 84 7.05 -10.52 -8.99
N GLY A 85 5.82 -10.64 -8.47
CA GLY A 85 5.16 -11.90 -8.13
C GLY A 85 5.75 -12.67 -6.94
N ASN A 86 7.06 -12.93 -6.97
CA ASN A 86 7.80 -13.71 -5.99
C ASN A 86 9.05 -12.98 -5.47
N SER A 87 9.46 -11.87 -6.08
CA SER A 87 10.70 -11.18 -5.72
C SER A 87 10.58 -9.66 -5.83
N TRP A 88 11.40 -8.98 -5.05
CA TRP A 88 11.61 -7.54 -5.14
C TRP A 88 12.69 -7.24 -6.16
N THR A 89 12.43 -6.27 -7.04
CA THR A 89 13.42 -5.71 -7.96
C THR A 89 13.56 -4.23 -7.64
N GLN A 90 14.81 -3.78 -7.53
CA GLN A 90 15.15 -2.37 -7.37
C GLN A 90 15.37 -1.76 -8.77
N LEU A 91 14.87 -0.53 -8.99
CA LEU A 91 15.25 0.31 -10.14
C LEU A 91 16.55 1.08 -9.85
#